data_AF-A0A949XMM3-F1
#
_entry.id   AF-A0A949XMM3-F1
#
_cell.length_a   1.000
_cell.length_b   1.000
_cell.length_c   1.000
_cell.angle_alpha   90.00
_cell.angle_beta   90.00
_cell.angle_gamma   90.00
#
_symmetry.space_group_name_H-M   'P 1'
#
loop_
_entity.id
_entity.type
_entity.pdbx_description
1 polymer ?
#
loop_
_entity_poly.entity_id
_entity_poly.type
_entity_poly.pdbx_seq_one_letter_code
_entity_poly.pdbx_strand_id
1 'polypeptide(L)'
;MMNALKLSLAGLLFCGFFLEADVNAPQPGFVRYEDGHIGSVLGVPGNLVVRGANLAPAEAASFSDLGALLLQNGRIVLQRKDGTFAGAYDSAGADPLLSITGDFSTALAWLPSQGTLLHWTGSNFVSIELGNALPQGVVTSVTAVAPDEVHVLVMQSDRAVLRCAVSLTTGLIESCDVLPGVTGPAFEHRGYVVFEDSNGLQVQNGAGITYTFAPAASDLRFQSMSSGWLHLYSPKDGRHWALRLQPGNVSLSQLPATLGGGK
;
A
#
# COMPACT_ATOMS: atom_id res chain seq x y z
N MET A 1 -67.14 -24.18 -49.81
CA MET A 1 -66.01 -25.10 -49.52
C MET A 1 -64.95 -24.30 -48.77
N MET A 2 -64.65 -24.69 -47.53
CA MET A 2 -63.93 -23.90 -46.52
C MET A 2 -62.41 -23.88 -46.72
N ASN A 3 -61.82 -22.68 -46.59
CA ASN A 3 -60.39 -22.42 -46.50
C ASN A 3 -59.88 -22.77 -45.10
N ALA A 4 -58.87 -23.64 -45.01
CA ALA A 4 -58.18 -23.96 -43.76
C ALA A 4 -56.98 -23.01 -43.57
N LEU A 5 -57.12 -22.07 -42.63
CA LEU A 5 -56.10 -21.13 -42.19
C LEU A 5 -55.08 -21.87 -41.30
N LYS A 6 -53.86 -22.08 -41.81
CA LYS A 6 -52.75 -22.63 -41.01
C LYS A 6 -52.11 -21.50 -40.19
N LEU A 7 -52.39 -21.47 -38.90
CA LEU A 7 -51.70 -20.63 -37.92
C LEU A 7 -50.28 -21.18 -37.71
N SER A 8 -49.25 -20.50 -38.23
CA SER A 8 -47.86 -20.77 -37.86
C SER A 8 -47.56 -20.08 -36.53
N LEU A 9 -47.35 -20.88 -35.51
CA LEU A 9 -46.91 -20.50 -34.17
C LEU A 9 -45.47 -19.97 -34.26
N ALA A 10 -45.32 -18.66 -34.40
CA ALA A 10 -44.02 -17.99 -34.40
C ALA A 10 -43.37 -18.17 -33.02
N GLY A 11 -42.20 -18.81 -33.03
CA GLY A 11 -41.43 -19.17 -31.85
C GLY A 11 -41.12 -17.96 -30.97
N LEU A 12 -41.57 -18.03 -29.72
CA LEU A 12 -41.04 -17.24 -28.62
C LEU A 12 -39.58 -17.66 -28.43
N LEU A 13 -38.67 -16.87 -29.01
CA LEU A 13 -37.24 -16.94 -28.72
C LEU A 13 -37.04 -16.74 -27.22
N PHE A 14 -36.65 -17.82 -26.55
CA PHE A 14 -36.08 -17.80 -25.20
C PHE A 14 -34.80 -16.94 -25.22
N CYS A 15 -34.93 -15.65 -24.93
CA CYS A 15 -33.80 -14.84 -24.45
C CYS A 15 -33.49 -15.26 -23.02
N GLY A 16 -32.84 -16.43 -22.87
CA GLY A 16 -32.21 -16.81 -21.62
C GLY A 16 -31.01 -15.90 -21.38
N PHE A 17 -31.22 -14.80 -20.67
CA PHE A 17 -30.14 -14.05 -20.07
C PHE A 17 -29.51 -14.94 -18.99
N PHE A 18 -28.45 -15.65 -19.34
CA PHE A 18 -27.49 -16.15 -18.35
C PHE A 18 -26.79 -14.92 -17.79
N LEU A 19 -27.35 -14.34 -16.73
CA LEU A 19 -26.60 -13.52 -15.79
C LEU A 19 -25.63 -14.47 -15.10
N GLU A 20 -24.50 -14.73 -15.72
CA GLU A 20 -23.31 -15.13 -14.97
C GLU A 20 -22.99 -13.96 -14.07
N ALA A 21 -23.49 -14.03 -12.83
CA ALA A 21 -23.01 -13.18 -11.77
C ALA A 21 -21.55 -13.56 -11.58
N ASP A 22 -20.67 -12.82 -12.26
CA ASP A 22 -19.24 -12.93 -12.06
C ASP A 22 -18.94 -12.43 -10.64
N VAL A 23 -19.01 -13.35 -9.69
CA VAL A 23 -18.65 -13.10 -8.29
C VAL A 23 -17.13 -13.02 -8.23
N ASN A 24 -16.61 -11.90 -8.71
CA ASN A 24 -15.21 -11.56 -8.53
C ASN A 24 -14.94 -11.45 -7.03
N ALA A 25 -14.10 -12.36 -6.52
CA ALA A 25 -13.64 -12.26 -5.14
C ALA A 25 -12.99 -10.89 -4.95
N PRO A 26 -13.25 -10.20 -3.81
CA PRO A 26 -12.58 -8.94 -3.54
C PRO A 26 -11.06 -9.13 -3.63
N GLN A 27 -10.37 -8.15 -4.20
CA GLN A 27 -8.91 -8.15 -4.34
C GLN A 27 -8.32 -7.13 -3.36
N PRO A 28 -8.00 -7.53 -2.10
CA PRO A 28 -7.34 -6.65 -1.14
C PRO A 28 -6.09 -5.95 -1.65
N GLY A 29 -5.35 -6.56 -2.57
CA GLY A 29 -4.15 -5.95 -3.17
C GLY A 29 -3.03 -6.95 -3.41
N PHE A 30 -1.79 -6.48 -3.31
CA PHE A 30 -0.59 -7.29 -3.47
C PHE A 30 0.28 -7.26 -2.22
N VAL A 31 1.08 -8.30 -2.03
CA VAL A 31 2.08 -8.40 -0.95
C VAL A 31 3.41 -8.84 -1.52
N ARG A 32 4.51 -8.39 -0.92
CA ARG A 32 5.86 -8.83 -1.24
C ARG A 32 6.36 -9.75 -0.12
N TYR A 33 6.87 -10.92 -0.46
CA TYR A 33 7.51 -11.83 0.49
C TYR A 33 9.01 -11.54 0.59
N GLU A 34 9.66 -12.12 1.60
CA GLU A 34 11.08 -11.88 1.90
C GLU A 34 12.00 -12.27 0.74
N ASP A 35 11.62 -13.30 -0.02
CA ASP A 35 12.32 -13.76 -1.23
C ASP A 35 12.11 -12.83 -2.45
N GLY A 36 11.38 -11.73 -2.26
CA GLY A 36 11.08 -10.73 -3.26
C GLY A 36 9.90 -11.07 -4.16
N HIS A 37 9.33 -12.28 -4.09
CA HIS A 37 8.18 -12.63 -4.90
C HIS A 37 6.94 -11.84 -4.47
N ILE A 38 6.12 -11.47 -5.45
CA ILE A 38 4.90 -10.71 -5.24
C ILE A 38 3.69 -11.64 -5.37
N GLY A 39 2.80 -11.58 -4.38
CA GLY A 39 1.55 -12.32 -4.35
C GLY A 39 0.33 -11.42 -4.49
N SER A 40 -0.65 -11.85 -5.28
CA SER A 40 -2.00 -11.26 -5.29
C SER A 40 -2.82 -11.83 -4.14
N VAL A 41 -3.40 -10.96 -3.33
CA VAL A 41 -4.26 -11.31 -2.19
C VAL A 41 -5.72 -11.21 -2.62
N LEU A 42 -6.48 -12.28 -2.35
CA LEU A 42 -7.89 -12.42 -2.70
C LEU A 42 -8.70 -12.79 -1.46
N GLY A 43 -9.97 -12.37 -1.42
CA GLY A 43 -10.93 -12.77 -0.40
C GLY A 43 -11.41 -11.62 0.49
N VAL A 44 -11.91 -11.97 1.67
CA VAL A 44 -12.47 -11.03 2.66
C VAL A 44 -11.68 -11.11 3.96
N PRO A 45 -11.73 -10.10 4.86
CA PRO A 45 -11.09 -10.20 6.17
C PRO A 45 -11.41 -11.52 6.87
N GLY A 46 -10.39 -12.16 7.44
CA GLY A 46 -10.47 -13.49 8.07
C GLY A 46 -10.40 -14.69 7.11
N ASN A 47 -10.58 -14.50 5.80
CA ASN A 47 -10.52 -15.56 4.78
C ASN A 47 -9.76 -15.07 3.54
N LEU A 48 -8.46 -14.81 3.73
CA LEU A 48 -7.57 -14.34 2.68
C LEU A 48 -6.75 -15.48 2.10
N VAL A 49 -6.62 -15.52 0.78
CA VAL A 49 -5.72 -16.43 0.06
C VAL A 49 -4.72 -15.63 -0.77
N VAL A 50 -3.53 -16.19 -0.95
CA VAL A 50 -2.45 -15.53 -1.71
C VAL A 50 -2.05 -16.43 -2.88
N ARG A 51 -2.02 -15.85 -4.07
CA ARG A 51 -1.59 -16.50 -5.31
C ARG A 51 -0.38 -15.76 -5.88
N GLY A 52 0.46 -16.42 -6.65
CA GLY A 52 1.52 -15.74 -7.39
C GLY A 52 0.96 -14.63 -8.28
N ALA A 53 1.62 -13.47 -8.31
CA ALA A 53 1.31 -12.39 -9.24
C ALA A 53 2.23 -12.46 -10.46
N ASN A 54 1.75 -11.98 -11.61
CA ASN A 54 2.57 -11.79 -12.81
C ASN A 54 3.37 -10.48 -12.72
N LEU A 55 4.07 -10.29 -11.61
CA LEU A 55 4.95 -9.15 -11.38
C LEU A 55 6.36 -9.69 -11.12
N ALA A 56 7.36 -9.00 -11.65
CA ALA A 56 8.75 -9.37 -11.39
C ALA A 56 9.08 -9.23 -9.88
N PRO A 57 9.98 -10.05 -9.34
CA PRO A 57 10.43 -9.90 -7.96
C PRO A 57 10.94 -8.48 -7.66
N ALA A 58 10.80 -8.04 -6.43
CA ALA A 58 11.22 -6.71 -5.99
C ALA A 58 11.90 -6.76 -4.63
N GLU A 59 12.86 -5.86 -4.42
CA GLU A 59 13.60 -5.68 -3.17
C GLU A 59 12.74 -4.92 -2.14
N ALA A 60 12.00 -3.93 -2.62
CA ALA A 60 10.98 -3.19 -1.88
C ALA A 60 9.77 -2.94 -2.78
N ALA A 61 8.59 -2.77 -2.19
CA ALA A 61 7.38 -2.48 -2.96
C ALA A 61 6.40 -1.64 -2.15
N SER A 62 5.52 -0.93 -2.85
CA SER A 62 4.32 -0.29 -2.33
C SER A 62 3.25 -0.36 -3.41
N PHE A 63 2.03 -0.74 -3.04
CA PHE A 63 0.96 -1.00 -4.00
C PHE A 63 -0.23 -0.06 -3.78
N SER A 64 -0.90 0.29 -4.88
CA SER A 64 -2.19 0.98 -4.88
C SER A 64 -3.22 0.16 -5.67
N ASP A 65 -4.45 0.68 -5.77
CA ASP A 65 -5.48 0.01 -6.59
C ASP A 65 -5.15 0.07 -8.10
N LEU A 66 -4.25 0.98 -8.51
CA LEU A 66 -3.94 1.27 -9.91
C LEU A 66 -2.57 0.73 -10.35
N GLY A 67 -1.68 0.40 -9.42
CA GLY A 67 -0.36 -0.12 -9.76
C GLY A 67 0.58 -0.29 -8.58
N ALA A 68 1.88 -0.30 -8.87
CA ALA A 68 2.94 -0.61 -7.94
C ALA A 68 4.13 0.33 -8.13
N LEU A 69 4.71 0.74 -7.00
CA LEU A 69 6.03 1.35 -6.93
C LEU A 69 6.99 0.29 -6.38
N LEU A 70 7.98 -0.10 -7.16
CA LEU A 70 8.86 -1.25 -6.89
C LEU A 70 10.32 -0.81 -6.89
N LEU A 71 11.16 -1.39 -6.03
CA LEU A 71 12.62 -1.34 -6.18
C LEU A 71 13.07 -2.65 -6.84
N GLN A 72 13.69 -2.54 -8.02
CA GLN A 72 14.14 -3.69 -8.81
C GLN A 72 15.50 -3.39 -9.44
N ASN A 73 16.52 -4.18 -9.09
CA ASN A 73 17.87 -4.08 -9.65
C ASN A 73 18.44 -2.64 -9.50
N GLY A 74 18.27 -2.03 -8.33
CA GLY A 74 18.69 -0.66 -8.07
C GLY A 74 17.87 0.42 -8.79
N ARG A 75 16.67 0.11 -9.30
CA ARG A 75 15.78 1.09 -9.94
C ARG A 75 14.46 1.14 -9.22
N ILE A 76 13.98 2.36 -8.94
CA ILE A 76 12.60 2.57 -8.52
C ILE A 76 11.75 2.60 -9.78
N VAL A 77 10.81 1.68 -9.90
CA VAL A 77 9.99 1.45 -11.07
C VAL A 77 8.52 1.64 -10.71
N LEU A 78 7.82 2.46 -11.47
CA LEU A 78 6.38 2.63 -11.40
C LEU A 78 5.72 1.77 -12.50
N GLN A 79 4.86 0.85 -12.10
CA GLN A 79 4.15 -0.08 -12.98
C GLN A 79 2.64 0.01 -12.75
N ARG A 80 1.87 -0.16 -13.82
CA ARG A 80 0.42 -0.38 -13.75
C ARG A 80 0.12 -1.76 -13.18
N LYS A 81 -1.12 -1.94 -12.72
CA LYS A 81 -1.59 -3.22 -12.16
C LYS A 81 -1.45 -4.42 -13.12
N ASP A 82 -1.45 -4.16 -14.43
CA ASP A 82 -1.22 -5.16 -15.48
C ASP A 82 0.27 -5.42 -15.79
N GLY A 83 1.19 -4.78 -15.05
CA GLY A 83 2.64 -4.86 -15.26
C GLY A 83 3.18 -3.87 -16.29
N THR A 84 2.32 -3.06 -16.93
CA THR A 84 2.76 -2.06 -17.91
C THR A 84 3.64 -1.01 -17.23
N PHE A 85 4.81 -0.77 -17.81
CA PHE A 85 5.76 0.24 -17.35
C PHE A 85 5.18 1.66 -17.48
N ALA A 86 5.29 2.47 -16.42
CA ALA A 86 4.91 3.88 -16.44
C ALA A 86 6.13 4.81 -16.33
N GLY A 87 7.13 4.45 -15.53
CA GLY A 87 8.34 5.24 -15.36
C GLY A 87 9.37 4.56 -14.45
N ALA A 88 10.59 5.08 -14.44
CA ALA A 88 11.64 4.62 -13.54
C ALA A 88 12.59 5.74 -13.13
N TYR A 89 13.30 5.50 -12.04
CA TYR A 89 14.39 6.30 -11.52
C TYR A 89 15.54 5.38 -11.09
N ASP A 90 16.76 5.72 -11.46
CA ASP A 90 17.94 4.95 -11.07
C ASP A 90 18.33 5.30 -9.64
N SER A 91 18.14 4.38 -8.70
CA SER A 91 18.45 4.57 -7.29
C SER A 91 19.83 4.02 -6.98
N ALA A 92 20.75 4.88 -6.58
CA ALA A 92 22.06 4.46 -6.08
C ALA A 92 22.03 3.96 -4.62
N GLY A 93 20.88 4.05 -3.94
CA GLY A 93 20.73 3.74 -2.52
C GLY A 93 20.01 2.41 -2.26
N ALA A 94 20.45 1.72 -1.22
CA ALA A 94 19.73 0.60 -0.62
C ALA A 94 18.54 1.10 0.21
N ASP A 95 17.52 0.26 0.35
CA ASP A 95 16.38 0.41 1.27
C ASP A 95 15.57 1.73 1.18
N PRO A 96 15.08 2.12 -0.01
CA PRO A 96 14.15 3.24 -0.13
C PRO A 96 12.84 2.95 0.60
N LEU A 97 12.23 3.97 1.20
CA LEU A 97 10.85 3.88 1.68
C LEU A 97 9.91 4.25 0.54
N LEU A 98 9.18 3.27 0.04
CA LEU A 98 8.25 3.45 -1.07
C LEU A 98 6.83 3.68 -0.53
N SER A 99 6.12 4.60 -1.15
CA SER A 99 4.72 4.88 -0.82
C SER A 99 3.94 5.23 -2.07
N ILE A 100 2.73 4.69 -2.19
CA ILE A 100 1.77 5.05 -3.23
C ILE A 100 0.37 4.74 -2.70
N THR A 101 -0.52 5.72 -2.77
CA THR A 101 -1.87 5.63 -2.20
C THR A 101 -2.89 6.20 -3.17
N GLY A 102 -3.76 5.36 -3.73
CA GLY A 102 -4.68 5.80 -4.79
C GLY A 102 -3.98 5.81 -6.16
N ASP A 103 -3.80 6.99 -6.75
CA ASP A 103 -3.25 7.13 -8.10
C ASP A 103 -1.74 7.39 -8.14
N PHE A 104 -1.20 7.46 -9.35
CA PHE A 104 0.24 7.57 -9.58
C PHE A 104 0.85 8.91 -9.18
N SER A 105 0.04 9.98 -9.05
CA SER A 105 0.53 11.26 -8.54
C SER A 105 0.97 11.19 -7.07
N THR A 106 0.52 10.16 -6.35
CA THR A 106 0.91 9.90 -4.95
C THR A 106 2.15 9.01 -4.80
N ALA A 107 2.78 8.62 -5.91
CA ALA A 107 3.96 7.77 -5.87
C ALA A 107 5.16 8.57 -5.32
N LEU A 108 5.65 8.16 -4.16
CA LEU A 108 6.75 8.76 -3.42
C LEU A 108 7.81 7.72 -3.09
N ALA A 109 9.07 8.15 -3.07
CA ALA A 109 10.15 7.36 -2.50
C ALA A 109 11.08 8.23 -1.66
N TRP A 110 11.32 7.86 -0.41
CA TRP A 110 12.40 8.44 0.39
C TRP A 110 13.69 7.65 0.16
N LEU A 111 14.78 8.36 -0.12
CA LEU A 111 16.13 7.80 -0.30
C LEU A 111 16.99 8.19 0.91
N PRO A 112 17.09 7.34 1.96
CA PRO A 112 17.75 7.72 3.20
C PRO A 112 19.22 8.12 3.03
N SER A 113 19.95 7.42 2.17
CA SER A 113 21.37 7.67 1.92
C SER A 113 21.66 9.02 1.24
N GLN A 114 20.65 9.62 0.59
CA GLN A 114 20.77 10.89 -0.11
C GLN A 114 20.07 12.04 0.62
N GLY A 115 19.19 11.73 1.59
CA GLY A 115 18.31 12.74 2.17
C GLY A 115 17.32 13.32 1.15
N THR A 116 16.89 12.50 0.18
CA THR A 116 16.11 12.94 -0.98
C THR A 116 14.73 12.31 -0.99
N LEU A 117 13.70 13.12 -1.19
CA LEU A 117 12.34 12.67 -1.50
C LEU A 117 12.14 12.69 -3.02
N LEU A 118 11.75 11.56 -3.59
CA LEU A 118 11.29 11.47 -4.98
C LEU A 118 9.77 11.52 -5.01
N HIS A 119 9.21 12.20 -6.01
CA HIS A 119 7.78 12.13 -6.32
C HIS A 119 7.53 12.04 -7.83
N TRP A 120 6.45 11.38 -8.22
CA TRP A 120 6.04 11.26 -9.62
C TRP A 120 5.19 12.44 -10.07
N THR A 121 5.56 13.10 -11.16
CA THR A 121 4.84 14.28 -11.69
C THR A 121 3.74 13.95 -12.70
N GLY A 122 3.56 12.67 -13.04
CA GLY A 122 2.74 12.23 -14.17
C GLY A 122 3.57 11.75 -15.36
N SER A 123 4.81 12.23 -15.50
CA SER A 123 5.71 11.88 -16.62
C SER A 123 7.10 11.40 -16.19
N ASN A 124 7.60 11.87 -15.05
CA ASN A 124 8.93 11.52 -14.55
C ASN A 124 8.96 11.63 -13.03
N PHE A 125 9.98 11.00 -12.43
CA PHE A 125 10.32 11.28 -11.04
C PHE A 125 11.08 12.61 -10.95
N VAL A 126 10.76 13.40 -9.93
CA VAL A 126 11.47 14.61 -9.54
C VAL A 126 12.00 14.42 -8.13
N SER A 127 13.22 14.89 -7.89
CA SER A 127 13.91 14.83 -6.61
C SER A 127 13.81 16.15 -5.85
N ILE A 128 13.52 16.05 -4.56
CA ILE A 128 13.53 17.14 -3.59
C ILE A 128 14.58 16.80 -2.54
N GLU A 129 15.65 17.59 -2.47
CA GLU A 129 16.67 17.43 -1.44
C GLU A 129 16.14 18.02 -0.13
N LEU A 130 15.85 17.15 0.84
CA LEU A 130 15.49 17.56 2.20
C LEU A 130 16.73 17.60 3.10
N GLY A 131 17.71 16.73 2.86
CA GLY A 131 19.01 16.72 3.55
C GLY A 131 18.88 16.88 5.07
N ASN A 132 19.53 17.91 5.60
CA ASN A 132 19.51 18.26 7.03
C ASN A 132 18.33 19.17 7.44
N ALA A 133 17.39 19.46 6.53
CA ALA A 133 16.22 20.27 6.85
C ALA A 133 15.26 19.51 7.79
N LEU A 134 15.15 18.18 7.62
CA LEU A 134 14.35 17.35 8.53
C LEU A 134 14.98 17.32 9.93
N PRO A 135 14.15 17.25 10.99
CA PRO A 135 14.64 17.00 12.34
C PRO A 135 15.53 15.75 12.41
N GLN A 136 16.50 15.75 13.32
CA GLN A 136 17.36 14.57 13.53
C GLN A 136 16.52 13.36 13.94
N GLY A 137 16.68 12.27 13.19
CA GLY A 137 15.95 11.03 13.42
C GLY A 137 16.00 10.10 12.21
N VAL A 138 15.17 9.07 12.24
CA VAL A 138 14.99 8.11 11.16
C VAL A 138 13.63 8.36 10.52
N VAL A 139 13.60 8.63 9.22
CA VAL A 139 12.33 8.65 8.47
C VAL A 139 11.76 7.24 8.47
N THR A 140 10.50 7.08 8.86
CA THR A 140 9.83 5.78 8.92
C THR A 140 8.68 5.65 7.92
N SER A 141 8.19 6.78 7.40
CA SER A 141 7.08 6.81 6.44
C SER A 141 7.08 8.11 5.64
N VAL A 142 6.63 8.03 4.40
CA VAL A 142 6.32 9.18 3.54
C VAL A 142 4.95 8.96 2.90
N THR A 143 4.08 9.97 2.92
CA THR A 143 2.70 9.82 2.48
C THR A 143 2.22 11.10 1.82
N ALA A 144 1.72 11.01 0.58
CA ALA A 144 1.07 12.14 -0.08
C ALA A 144 -0.31 12.36 0.56
N VAL A 145 -0.57 13.58 1.01
CA VAL A 145 -1.85 13.94 1.66
C VAL A 145 -2.65 14.96 0.88
N ALA A 146 -1.97 15.77 0.07
CA ALA A 146 -2.53 16.66 -0.93
C ALA A 146 -1.66 16.64 -2.20
N PRO A 147 -2.11 17.20 -3.33
CA PRO A 147 -1.34 17.21 -4.59
C PRO A 147 0.06 17.83 -4.47
N ASP A 148 0.24 18.76 -3.55
CA ASP A 148 1.47 19.51 -3.32
C ASP A 148 2.03 19.34 -1.89
N GLU A 149 1.51 18.39 -1.11
CA GLU A 149 1.90 18.19 0.29
C GLU A 149 2.17 16.72 0.61
N VAL A 150 3.30 16.48 1.27
CA VAL A 150 3.73 15.17 1.79
C VAL A 150 3.91 15.24 3.29
N HIS A 151 3.36 14.25 4.00
CA HIS A 151 3.75 13.97 5.36
C HIS A 151 4.97 13.06 5.40
N VAL A 152 5.98 13.46 6.17
CA VAL A 152 7.17 12.66 6.49
C VAL A 152 7.14 12.35 7.98
N LEU A 153 7.09 11.06 8.35
CA LEU A 153 7.21 10.64 9.75
C LEU A 153 8.68 10.43 10.10
N VAL A 154 9.15 11.12 11.15
CA VAL A 154 10.53 11.07 11.64
C VAL A 154 10.53 10.56 13.09
N MET A 155 11.10 9.38 13.32
CA MET A 155 11.32 8.84 14.66
C MET A 155 12.62 9.41 15.24
N GLN A 156 12.51 10.09 16.38
CA GLN A 156 13.63 10.65 17.12
C GLN A 156 14.32 9.60 18.00
N SER A 157 15.50 9.94 18.53
CA SER A 157 16.30 9.04 19.38
C SER A 157 15.62 8.68 20.71
N ASP A 158 14.72 9.51 21.21
CA ASP A 158 13.88 9.25 22.39
C ASP A 158 12.61 8.46 22.05
N ARG A 159 12.50 7.99 20.80
CA ARG A 159 11.34 7.31 20.19
C ARG A 159 10.10 8.18 19.98
N ALA A 160 10.13 9.48 20.25
CA ALA A 160 9.04 10.35 19.81
C ALA A 160 8.95 10.37 18.28
N VAL A 161 7.74 10.49 17.74
CA VAL A 161 7.53 10.59 16.29
C VAL A 161 7.05 12.00 15.96
N LEU A 162 7.76 12.65 15.05
CA LEU A 162 7.34 13.89 14.42
C LEU A 162 6.65 13.58 13.10
N ARG A 163 5.58 14.32 12.79
CA ARG A 163 5.01 14.43 11.44
C ARG A 163 5.41 15.78 10.88
N CYS A 164 6.21 15.77 9.82
CA CYS A 164 6.60 16.97 9.11
C CYS A 164 5.81 17.09 7.80
N ALA A 165 5.15 18.24 7.59
CA ALA A 165 4.53 18.58 6.31
C ALA A 165 5.57 19.21 5.38
N VAL A 166 5.71 18.68 4.18
CA VAL A 166 6.69 19.09 3.17
C VAL A 166 5.95 19.47 1.89
N SER A 167 6.20 20.68 1.41
CA SER A 167 5.71 21.15 0.12
C SER A 167 6.45 20.45 -1.02
N LEU A 168 5.73 19.74 -1.89
CA LEU A 168 6.32 19.17 -3.11
C LEU A 168 6.72 20.25 -4.12
N THR A 169 6.08 21.42 -4.06
CA THR A 169 6.36 22.53 -4.98
C THR A 169 7.66 23.24 -4.62
N THR A 170 7.88 23.51 -3.32
CA THR A 170 9.01 24.33 -2.86
C THR A 170 10.13 23.51 -2.23
N GLY A 171 9.85 22.27 -1.83
CA GLY A 171 10.75 21.43 -1.04
C GLY A 171 10.94 21.89 0.40
N LEU A 172 10.18 22.90 0.86
CA LEU A 172 10.27 23.42 2.22
C LEU A 172 9.43 22.59 3.19
N ILE A 173 9.93 22.48 4.42
CA ILE A 173 9.17 21.95 5.55
C ILE A 173 8.28 23.08 6.08
N GLU A 174 6.97 22.87 6.05
CA GLU A 174 5.97 23.85 6.42
C GLU A 174 5.61 23.75 7.91
N SER A 175 5.61 22.53 8.46
CA SER A 175 5.41 22.26 9.88
C SER A 175 6.09 20.95 10.29
N CYS A 176 6.33 20.78 11.59
CA CYS A 176 6.71 19.51 12.20
C CYS A 176 6.07 19.41 13.59
N ASP A 177 5.10 18.51 13.75
CA ASP A 177 4.36 18.32 14.98
C ASP A 177 4.64 16.95 15.61
N VAL A 178 4.76 16.90 16.94
CA VAL A 178 4.87 15.63 17.66
C VAL A 178 3.53 14.90 17.58
N LEU A 179 3.54 13.61 17.24
CA LEU A 179 2.37 12.74 17.28
C LEU A 179 2.14 12.21 18.71
N PRO A 180 1.12 12.66 19.44
CA PRO A 180 0.95 12.31 20.84
C PRO A 180 0.68 10.81 21.03
N GLY A 181 1.47 10.16 21.90
CA GLY A 181 1.32 8.75 22.23
C GLY A 181 1.90 7.77 21.19
N VAL A 182 2.37 8.26 20.04
CA VAL A 182 3.07 7.43 19.06
C VAL A 182 4.52 7.31 19.47
N THR A 183 4.93 6.11 19.86
CA THR A 183 6.32 5.83 20.26
C THR A 183 6.91 4.72 19.40
N GLY A 184 8.08 4.96 18.82
CA GLY A 184 8.76 4.01 17.94
C GLY A 184 8.38 4.15 16.45
N PRO A 185 8.80 3.21 15.60
CA PRO A 185 8.55 3.30 14.17
C PRO A 185 7.06 3.34 13.85
N ALA A 186 6.65 4.33 13.05
CA ALA A 186 5.27 4.54 12.65
C ALA A 186 5.13 4.62 11.14
N PHE A 187 3.98 4.20 10.63
CA PHE A 187 3.60 4.23 9.23
C PHE A 187 2.28 4.98 9.05
N GLU A 188 2.24 5.95 8.16
CA GLU A 188 1.02 6.71 7.87
C GLU A 188 0.36 6.23 6.58
N HIS A 189 -0.92 5.85 6.64
CA HIS A 189 -1.68 5.42 5.47
C HIS A 189 -3.13 5.92 5.55
N ARG A 190 -3.53 6.76 4.60
CA ARG A 190 -4.90 7.31 4.49
C ARG A 190 -5.47 7.87 5.79
N GLY A 191 -4.67 8.70 6.47
CA GLY A 191 -5.08 9.34 7.73
C GLY A 191 -5.11 8.40 8.94
N TYR A 192 -4.57 7.19 8.82
CA TYR A 192 -4.25 6.33 9.95
C TYR A 192 -2.74 6.35 10.21
N VAL A 193 -2.36 6.36 11.48
CA VAL A 193 -1.00 6.10 11.95
C VAL A 193 -0.98 4.72 12.56
N VAL A 194 -0.11 3.85 12.04
CA VAL A 194 0.07 2.47 12.48
C VAL A 194 1.44 2.37 13.12
N PHE A 195 1.51 1.89 14.35
CA PHE A 195 2.75 1.79 15.13
C PHE A 195 2.65 0.65 16.14
N GLU A 196 3.79 0.27 16.70
CA GLU A 196 3.87 -0.77 17.73
C GLU A 196 4.30 -0.17 19.08
N ASP A 197 3.61 -0.55 20.15
CA ASP A 197 3.95 -0.19 21.52
C ASP A 197 3.91 -1.42 22.44
N SER A 198 4.04 -1.21 23.76
CA SER A 198 4.00 -2.30 24.75
C SER A 198 2.66 -3.04 24.80
N ASN A 199 1.59 -2.48 24.23
CA ASN A 199 0.26 -3.09 24.19
C ASN A 199 0.00 -3.86 22.88
N GLY A 200 0.92 -3.79 21.92
CA GLY A 200 0.84 -4.47 20.63
C GLY A 200 0.77 -3.50 19.45
N LEU A 201 0.07 -3.91 18.40
CA LEU A 201 -0.12 -3.07 17.21
C LEU A 201 -1.23 -2.05 17.48
N GLN A 202 -0.88 -0.78 17.37
CA GLN A 202 -1.80 0.35 17.48
C GLN A 202 -2.14 0.90 16.10
N VAL A 203 -3.42 1.24 15.91
CA VAL A 203 -3.92 1.93 14.72
C VAL A 203 -4.72 3.12 15.18
N GLN A 204 -4.19 4.33 14.99
CA GLN A 204 -4.84 5.58 15.39
C GLN A 204 -5.34 6.32 14.15
N ASN A 205 -6.58 6.80 14.15
CA ASN A 205 -7.11 7.64 13.08
C ASN A 205 -6.93 9.14 13.39
N GLY A 206 -7.22 10.02 12.42
CA GLY A 206 -7.15 11.47 12.60
C GLY A 206 -8.08 12.06 13.68
N ALA A 207 -9.03 11.30 14.21
CA ALA A 207 -9.88 11.69 15.34
C ALA A 207 -9.32 11.23 16.70
N GLY A 208 -8.14 10.60 16.73
CA GLY A 208 -7.51 10.05 17.93
C GLY A 208 -8.06 8.69 18.39
N ILE A 209 -9.03 8.12 17.68
CA ILE A 209 -9.56 6.79 18.00
C ILE A 209 -8.46 5.76 17.72
N THR A 210 -8.15 4.95 18.72
CA THR A 210 -7.09 3.94 18.68
C THR A 210 -7.70 2.54 18.70
N TYR A 211 -7.29 1.70 17.76
CA TYR A 211 -7.57 0.27 17.73
C TYR A 211 -6.30 -0.47 18.14
N THR A 212 -6.44 -1.40 19.09
CA THR A 212 -5.32 -2.21 19.58
C THR A 212 -5.52 -3.66 19.15
N PHE A 213 -4.48 -4.24 18.55
CA PHE A 213 -4.41 -5.66 18.26
C PHE A 213 -3.36 -6.31 19.16
N ALA A 214 -3.69 -7.49 19.69
CA ALA A 214 -2.77 -8.31 20.46
C ALA A 214 -1.43 -8.48 19.73
N PRO A 215 -0.30 -8.63 20.47
CA PRO A 215 1.04 -8.54 19.91
C PRO A 215 1.21 -9.47 18.70
N ALA A 216 1.41 -8.86 17.52
CA ALA A 216 1.61 -9.60 16.28
C ALA A 216 3.06 -10.10 16.21
N ALA A 217 4.04 -9.21 16.35
CA ALA A 217 5.47 -9.45 16.52
C ALA A 217 6.12 -8.15 17.03
N SER A 218 7.42 -8.16 17.37
CA SER A 218 8.13 -6.97 17.90
C SER A 218 8.99 -6.22 16.89
N ASP A 219 8.94 -6.63 15.63
CA ASP A 219 9.83 -6.21 14.54
C ASP A 219 9.05 -5.96 13.25
N LEU A 220 7.80 -5.50 13.41
CA LEU A 220 6.89 -5.31 12.29
C LEU A 220 7.44 -4.30 11.28
N ARG A 221 7.31 -4.68 10.01
CA ARG A 221 7.54 -3.83 8.85
C ARG A 221 6.21 -3.57 8.16
N PHE A 222 6.02 -2.35 7.67
CA PHE A 222 4.79 -1.89 7.05
C PHE A 222 5.01 -1.66 5.56
N GLN A 223 4.02 -2.03 4.76
CA GLN A 223 4.02 -1.84 3.32
C GLN A 223 2.58 -1.65 2.83
N SER A 224 2.33 -0.75 1.88
CA SER A 224 0.99 -0.63 1.28
C SER A 224 0.67 -1.85 0.40
N MET A 225 -0.48 -2.49 0.63
CA MET A 225 -1.03 -3.54 -0.25
C MET A 225 -1.94 -2.98 -1.34
N SER A 226 -2.68 -1.92 -0.98
CA SER A 226 -3.61 -1.18 -1.82
C SER A 226 -4.04 0.07 -1.07
N SER A 227 -4.96 0.85 -1.64
CA SER A 227 -5.50 2.00 -0.92
C SER A 227 -6.25 1.57 0.35
N GLY A 228 -6.78 0.36 0.47
CA GLY A 228 -7.57 -0.05 1.64
C GLY A 228 -6.81 -0.87 2.68
N TRP A 229 -5.58 -1.28 2.38
CA TRP A 229 -4.92 -2.38 3.06
C TRP A 229 -3.43 -2.15 3.24
N LEU A 230 -2.92 -2.53 4.41
CA LEU A 230 -1.50 -2.58 4.71
C LEU A 230 -1.05 -4.02 4.91
N HIS A 231 0.14 -4.32 4.41
CA HIS A 231 0.88 -5.53 4.67
C HIS A 231 1.78 -5.27 5.87
N LEU A 232 1.66 -6.13 6.87
CA LEU A 232 2.57 -6.18 8.00
C LEU A 232 3.36 -7.48 7.89
N TYR A 233 4.66 -7.43 8.09
CA TYR A 233 5.46 -8.64 8.20
C TYR A 233 6.52 -8.55 9.29
N SER A 234 6.82 -9.69 9.89
CA SER A 234 7.88 -9.86 10.87
C SER A 234 9.01 -10.66 10.22
N PRO A 235 10.14 -10.02 9.88
CA PRO A 235 11.33 -10.73 9.38
C PRO A 235 11.84 -11.83 10.32
N LYS A 236 11.70 -11.63 11.62
CA LYS A 236 12.16 -12.58 12.63
C LYS A 236 11.30 -13.84 12.67
N ASP A 237 9.98 -13.70 12.53
CA ASP A 237 9.04 -14.81 12.68
C ASP A 237 8.55 -15.37 11.33
N GLY A 238 8.87 -14.72 10.20
CA GLY A 238 8.37 -15.07 8.86
C GLY A 238 6.84 -14.99 8.75
N ARG A 239 6.20 -14.15 9.58
CA ARG A 239 4.74 -14.02 9.66
C ARG A 239 4.27 -12.79 8.90
N HIS A 240 3.14 -12.94 8.22
CA HIS A 240 2.53 -11.91 7.37
C HIS A 240 1.09 -11.65 7.82
N TRP A 241 0.68 -10.39 7.81
CA TRP A 241 -0.69 -9.97 8.10
C TRP A 241 -1.15 -8.92 7.10
N ALA A 242 -2.45 -8.89 6.85
CA ALA A 242 -3.16 -7.84 6.13
C ALA A 242 -4.02 -7.05 7.13
N LEU A 243 -3.74 -5.76 7.26
CA LEU A 243 -4.50 -4.82 8.05
C LEU A 243 -5.41 -4.01 7.14
N ARG A 244 -6.72 -4.17 7.29
CA ARG A 244 -7.72 -3.35 6.60
C ARG A 244 -7.88 -2.02 7.35
N LEU A 245 -7.79 -0.92 6.61
CA LEU A 245 -7.98 0.44 7.12
C LEU A 245 -9.20 1.07 6.47
N GLN A 246 -10.36 0.95 7.14
CA GLN A 246 -11.60 1.58 6.70
C GLN A 246 -12.29 2.27 7.89
N PRO A 247 -12.88 3.47 7.69
CA PRO A 247 -13.64 4.13 8.74
C PRO A 247 -14.68 3.19 9.35
N GLY A 248 -14.61 3.01 10.68
CA GLY A 248 -15.51 2.12 11.43
C GLY A 248 -15.26 0.62 11.26
N ASN A 249 -14.27 0.20 10.44
CA ASN A 249 -13.97 -1.21 10.20
C ASN A 249 -12.46 -1.41 10.00
N VAL A 250 -11.73 -1.42 11.11
CA VAL A 250 -10.32 -1.79 11.16
C VAL A 250 -10.22 -3.26 11.56
N SER A 251 -9.53 -4.08 10.77
CA SER A 251 -9.40 -5.51 11.05
C SER A 251 -8.04 -6.04 10.61
N LEU A 252 -7.51 -7.00 11.38
CA LEU A 252 -6.23 -7.66 11.12
C LEU A 252 -6.49 -9.11 10.75
N SER A 253 -5.90 -9.56 9.64
CA SER A 253 -6.00 -10.94 9.15
C SER A 253 -4.61 -11.51 8.93
N GLN A 254 -4.33 -12.72 9.39
CA GLN A 254 -3.07 -13.39 9.08
C GLN A 254 -3.10 -13.88 7.62
N LEU A 255 -1.97 -13.71 6.92
CA LEU A 255 -1.76 -14.21 5.57
C LEU A 255 -1.01 -15.56 5.62
N PRO A 256 -1.16 -16.41 4.60
CA PRO A 256 -0.28 -17.55 4.39
C PRO A 256 1.20 -17.15 4.43
N ALA A 257 2.06 -18.00 4.99
CA ALA A 257 3.51 -17.74 5.07
C ALA A 257 4.21 -17.84 3.71
N THR A 258 3.58 -18.48 2.73
CA THR A 258 4.11 -18.67 1.38
C THR A 258 3.02 -18.43 0.35
N LEU A 259 3.42 -18.11 -0.89
CA LEU A 259 2.52 -18.10 -2.03
C LEU A 259 1.87 -19.49 -2.19
N GLY A 260 0.56 -19.52 -2.39
CA GLY A 260 -0.14 -20.76 -2.72
C GLY A 260 0.41 -21.31 -4.03
N GLY A 261 0.96 -22.53 -4.00
CA GLY A 261 1.49 -23.24 -5.15
C GLY A 261 0.37 -23.63 -6.12
N GLY A 262 -0.09 -22.68 -6.92
CA GLY A 262 -0.85 -23.00 -8.14
C GLY A 262 0.12 -23.51 -9.19
N LYS A 263 0.18 -24.83 -9.35
CA LYS A 263 0.62 -25.42 -10.63
C LYS A 263 -0.50 -25.28 -11.65
#